data_AF-A0A968JKA7-F1
#
_entry.id   AF-A0A968JKA7-F1
#
_cell.length_a   1.000
_cell.length_b   1.000
_cell.length_c   1.000
_cell.angle_alpha   90.00
_cell.angle_beta   90.00
_cell.angle_gamma   90.00
#
_symmetry.space_group_name_H-M   'P 1'
#
loop_
_entity.id
_entity.type
_entity.pdbx_description
1 polymer ?
#
loop_
_entity_poly.entity_id
_entity_poly.type
_entity_poly.pdbx_seq_one_letter_code
_entity_poly.pdbx_strand_id
1 'polypeptide(L)'
;LAYLQRVYPSGPPVPADAPVWVSFAPGRVGTALTPRGVAYICAQRLGTAKVHALRHSFAHLMVQSGATVTDIQRKLGHRSLQTTTVYLEALASAENPYAAALLATLGVT
;
A
#
# COMPACT_ATOMS: atom_id res chain seq x y z
N LEU A 1 19.82 -2.24 -11.75
CA LEU A 1 19.36 -1.67 -13.05
C LEU A 1 18.81 -2.70 -14.04
N ALA A 2 19.36 -3.93 -14.11
CA ALA A 2 18.86 -4.99 -15.00
C ALA A 2 17.35 -5.28 -14.88
N TYR A 3 16.77 -5.23 -13.67
CA TYR A 3 15.33 -5.40 -13.46
C TYR A 3 14.49 -4.31 -14.16
N LEU A 4 14.90 -3.04 -14.04
CA LEU A 4 14.15 -1.92 -14.63
C LEU A 4 14.22 -1.94 -16.16
N GLN A 5 15.37 -2.29 -16.73
CA GLN A 5 15.53 -2.45 -18.19
C GLN A 5 14.70 -3.62 -18.74
N ARG A 6 14.52 -4.69 -17.95
CA ARG A 6 13.66 -5.83 -18.33
C ARG A 6 12.16 -5.50 -18.26
N VAL A 7 11.75 -4.72 -17.26
CA VAL A 7 10.32 -4.35 -17.07
C VAL A 7 9.91 -3.16 -17.95
N TYR A 8 10.84 -2.24 -18.23
CA TYR A 8 10.62 -1.05 -19.05
C TYR A 8 11.64 -0.98 -20.20
N PRO A 9 11.56 -1.88 -21.19
CA PRO A 9 12.56 -1.97 -22.27
C PRO A 9 12.63 -0.73 -23.17
N SER A 10 11.58 0.10 -23.20
CA SER A 10 11.48 1.35 -23.97
C SER A 10 11.69 2.62 -23.12
N GLY A 11 12.14 2.48 -21.87
CA GLY A 11 12.45 3.63 -21.03
C GLY A 11 13.70 4.38 -21.52
N PRO A 12 13.81 5.70 -21.28
CA PRO A 12 15.04 6.43 -21.56
C PRO A 12 16.21 5.80 -20.79
N PRO A 13 17.45 5.87 -21.33
CA PRO A 13 18.61 5.33 -20.66
C PRO A 13 18.75 5.96 -19.27
N VAL A 14 18.75 5.11 -18.24
CA VAL A 14 18.85 5.51 -16.83
C VAL A 14 20.30 5.34 -16.35
N PRO A 15 20.96 6.39 -15.83
CA PRO A 15 22.31 6.30 -15.29
C PRO A 15 22.48 5.22 -14.20
N ALA A 16 23.71 4.74 -14.02
CA ALA A 16 24.03 3.67 -13.07
C ALA A 16 23.69 4.03 -11.61
N ASP A 17 23.82 5.31 -11.28
CA ASP A 17 23.59 5.94 -10.00
C ASP A 17 22.18 6.53 -9.84
N ALA A 18 21.32 6.35 -10.85
CA ALA A 18 19.98 6.91 -10.80
C ALA A 18 19.11 6.24 -9.73
N PRO A 19 18.09 6.96 -9.22
CA PRO A 19 17.10 6.40 -8.31
C PRO A 19 16.42 5.15 -8.89
N VAL A 20 16.11 4.17 -8.02
CA VAL A 20 15.39 2.94 -8.42
C VAL A 20 14.06 3.26 -9.12
N TRP A 21 13.38 4.32 -8.67
CA TRP A 21 12.16 4.80 -9.29
C TRP A 21 12.42 6.17 -9.90
N VAL A 22 12.39 6.23 -11.22
CA VAL A 22 12.62 7.44 -12.00
C VAL A 22 11.30 8.08 -12.39
N SER A 23 11.24 9.40 -12.33
CA SER A 23 10.10 10.20 -12.77
C SER A 23 10.12 10.41 -14.28
N PHE A 24 8.94 10.36 -14.90
CA PHE A 24 8.69 10.72 -16.30
C PHE A 24 7.80 11.96 -16.45
N ALA A 25 7.53 12.67 -15.35
CA ALA A 25 6.70 13.87 -15.39
C ALA A 25 7.45 15.01 -16.13
N PRO A 26 6.74 15.86 -16.90
CA PRO A 26 7.33 17.03 -17.55
C PRO A 26 8.12 17.89 -16.55
N GLY A 27 9.34 18.28 -16.91
CA GLY A 27 10.24 19.07 -16.03
C GLY A 27 10.88 18.28 -14.87
N ARG A 28 10.63 16.97 -14.75
CA ARG A 28 11.24 16.08 -13.74
C ARG A 28 11.64 14.73 -14.33
N VAL A 29 11.89 14.67 -15.63
CA VAL A 29 12.33 13.44 -16.29
C VAL A 29 13.72 13.07 -15.78
N GLY A 30 13.94 11.81 -15.41
CA GLY A 30 15.25 11.34 -14.94
C GLY A 30 15.52 11.53 -13.45
N THR A 31 14.69 12.30 -12.73
CA THR A 31 14.84 12.49 -11.29
C THR A 31 14.18 11.38 -10.48
N ALA A 32 14.42 11.33 -9.17
CA ALA A 32 13.69 10.42 -8.27
C ALA A 32 12.18 10.65 -8.33
N LEU A 33 11.41 9.56 -8.32
CA LEU A 33 9.96 9.61 -8.15
C LEU A 33 9.63 10.23 -6.78
N THR A 34 8.86 11.30 -6.78
CA THR A 34 8.49 12.02 -5.55
C THR A 34 7.30 11.37 -4.85
N PRO A 35 7.09 11.61 -3.54
CA PRO A 35 5.87 11.16 -2.85
C PRO A 35 4.58 11.65 -3.51
N ARG A 36 4.58 12.87 -4.06
CA ARG A 36 3.45 13.39 -4.86
C ARG A 36 3.25 12.60 -6.15
N GLY A 37 4.34 12.21 -6.82
CA GLY A 37 4.28 11.31 -7.98
C GLY A 37 3.66 9.96 -7.64
N VAL A 38 4.04 9.37 -6.50
CA VAL A 38 3.43 8.12 -6.00
C VAL A 38 1.94 8.31 -5.72
N ALA A 39 1.55 9.40 -5.05
CA ALA A 39 0.14 9.71 -4.78
C ALA A 39 -0.67 9.92 -6.07
N TYR A 40 -0.08 10.58 -7.08
CA TYR A 40 -0.68 10.74 -8.39
C TYR A 40 -0.90 9.40 -9.09
N ILE A 41 0.11 8.52 -9.10
CA ILE A 41 -0.01 7.16 -9.66
C ILE A 41 -1.13 6.39 -8.95
N CYS A 42 -1.20 6.47 -7.62
CA CYS A 42 -2.26 5.83 -6.85
C CYS A 42 -3.64 6.40 -7.23
N ALA A 43 -3.78 7.72 -7.37
CA ALA A 43 -5.04 8.32 -7.78
C ALA A 43 -5.48 7.83 -9.16
N GLN A 44 -4.55 7.75 -10.12
CA GLN A 44 -4.84 7.32 -11.49
C GLN A 44 -5.15 5.82 -11.62
N ARG A 45 -4.54 4.98 -10.78
CA ARG A 45 -4.64 3.51 -10.89
C ARG A 45 -5.60 2.86 -9.91
N LEU A 46 -5.82 3.50 -8.77
CA LEU A 46 -6.57 2.95 -7.64
C LEU A 46 -7.74 3.86 -7.23
N GLY A 47 -7.93 5.00 -7.88
CA GLY A 47 -8.99 5.96 -7.56
C GLY A 47 -8.76 6.72 -6.24
N THR A 48 -7.58 6.61 -5.62
CA THR A 48 -7.28 7.28 -4.34
C THR A 48 -5.83 7.74 -4.25
N ALA A 49 -5.60 8.95 -3.76
CA ALA A 49 -4.26 9.49 -3.50
C ALA A 49 -3.68 9.03 -2.14
N LYS A 50 -4.43 8.26 -1.36
CA LYS A 50 -4.02 7.80 -0.01
C LYS A 50 -2.97 6.68 -0.14
N VAL A 51 -1.71 7.05 -0.29
CA VAL A 51 -0.59 6.09 -0.45
C VAL A 51 -0.45 5.09 0.69
N HIS A 52 -0.85 5.46 1.91
CA HIS A 52 -0.84 4.57 3.07
C HIS A 52 -1.91 3.47 3.01
N ALA A 53 -2.95 3.63 2.18
CA ALA A 53 -3.97 2.60 1.99
C ALA A 53 -3.37 1.30 1.46
N LEU A 54 -2.38 1.38 0.56
CA LEU A 54 -1.64 0.22 0.07
C LEU A 54 -0.97 -0.57 1.21
N ARG A 55 -0.41 0.14 2.19
CA ARG A 55 0.22 -0.47 3.36
C ARG A 55 -0.81 -1.13 4.27
N HIS A 56 -2.02 -0.56 4.39
CA HIS A 56 -3.11 -1.18 5.13
C HIS A 56 -3.63 -2.43 4.42
N SER A 57 -3.81 -2.37 3.10
CA SER A 57 -4.21 -3.54 2.30
C SER A 57 -3.20 -4.67 2.42
N PHE A 58 -1.90 -4.37 2.38
CA PHE A 58 -0.85 -5.36 2.61
C PHE A 58 -0.95 -6.01 4.00
N ALA A 59 -1.11 -5.21 5.07
CA ALA A 59 -1.28 -5.73 6.42
C ALA A 59 -2.52 -6.62 6.56
N HIS A 60 -3.64 -6.18 5.97
CA HIS A 60 -4.89 -6.95 5.95
C HIS A 60 -4.73 -8.29 5.23
N LEU A 61 -4.11 -8.31 4.05
CA LEU A 61 -3.86 -9.54 3.30
C LEU A 61 -2.95 -10.50 4.09
N MET A 62 -1.99 -9.98 4.85
CA MET A 62 -1.17 -10.82 5.74
C MET A 62 -2.00 -11.43 6.87
N VAL A 63 -2.90 -10.66 7.51
CA VAL A 63 -3.82 -11.18 8.53
C VAL A 63 -4.70 -12.28 7.94
N GLN A 64 -5.31 -12.04 6.78
CA GLN A 64 -6.15 -13.04 6.09
C GLN A 64 -5.37 -14.31 5.70
N SER A 65 -4.07 -14.19 5.46
CA SER A 65 -3.19 -15.32 5.16
C SER A 65 -2.68 -16.04 6.43
N GLY A 66 -3.16 -15.67 7.61
CA GLY A 66 -2.80 -16.29 8.89
C GLY A 66 -1.44 -15.83 9.45
N ALA A 67 -0.90 -14.72 8.97
CA ALA A 67 0.37 -14.20 9.50
C ALA A 67 0.18 -13.69 10.94
N THR A 68 1.19 -13.94 11.79
CA THR A 68 1.16 -13.43 13.16
C THR A 68 1.37 -11.91 13.18
N VAL A 69 0.88 -11.26 14.23
CA VAL A 69 1.06 -9.82 14.46
C VAL A 69 2.54 -9.42 14.44
N THR A 70 3.41 -10.27 15.00
CA THR A 70 4.86 -10.05 15.04
C THR A 70 5.50 -10.15 13.65
N ASP A 71 4.97 -10.98 12.75
CA ASP A 71 5.45 -11.07 11.37
C ASP A 71 5.03 -9.85 10.56
N ILE A 72 3.78 -9.41 10.72
CA ILE A 72 3.25 -8.20 10.07
C ILE A 72 4.07 -6.99 10.50
N GLN A 73 4.29 -6.81 11.82
CA GLN A 73 5.08 -5.70 12.34
C GLN A 73 6.51 -5.68 11.77
N ARG A 74 7.19 -6.84 11.75
CA ARG A 74 8.54 -6.96 11.19
C ARG A 74 8.58 -6.62 9.71
N LYS A 75 7.60 -7.08 8.92
CA LYS A 75 7.52 -6.77 7.48
C LYS A 75 7.18 -5.32 7.18
N LEU A 76 6.42 -4.68 8.06
CA LEU A 76 6.15 -3.25 7.97
C LEU A 76 7.38 -2.42 8.43
N GLY A 77 8.30 -2.98 9.22
CA GLY A 77 9.45 -2.23 9.73
C GLY A 77 9.07 -1.21 10.80
N HIS A 78 8.00 -1.47 11.55
CA HIS A 78 7.57 -0.61 12.66
C HIS A 78 8.47 -0.83 13.89
N ARG A 79 9.15 0.23 14.35
CA ARG A 79 10.06 0.20 15.50
C ARG A 79 9.34 0.09 16.87
N SER A 80 8.02 0.29 16.90
CA SER A 80 7.17 0.17 18.10
C SER A 80 5.90 -0.64 17.78
N LEU A 81 5.50 -1.49 18.73
CA LEU A 81 4.28 -2.31 18.71
C LEU A 81 2.99 -1.46 18.70
N GLN A 82 3.03 -0.25 19.25
CA GLN A 82 1.86 0.64 19.35
C GLN A 82 1.27 1.05 18.00
N THR A 83 2.06 1.04 16.91
CA THR A 83 1.53 1.34 15.57
C THR A 83 0.80 0.16 14.95
N THR A 84 1.11 -1.09 15.35
CA THR A 84 0.48 -2.30 14.81
C THR A 84 -0.83 -2.63 15.53
N THR A 85 -0.94 -2.40 16.84
CA THR A 85 -2.18 -2.63 17.61
C THR A 85 -3.34 -1.75 17.10
N VAL A 86 -3.10 -0.46 16.84
CA VAL A 86 -4.12 0.45 16.28
C VAL A 86 -4.60 -0.02 14.89
N TYR A 87 -3.72 -0.65 14.09
CA TYR A 87 -4.15 -1.23 12.80
C TYR A 87 -5.04 -2.45 12.97
N LEU A 88 -4.69 -3.34 13.89
CA LEU A 88 -5.48 -4.54 14.13
C LEU A 88 -6.83 -4.20 14.74
N GLU A 89 -6.89 -3.23 15.65
CA GLU A 89 -8.16 -2.71 16.17
C GLU A 89 -9.02 -2.09 15.08
N ALA A 90 -8.44 -1.30 14.16
CA ALA A 90 -9.17 -0.73 13.04
C ALA A 90 -9.66 -1.80 12.03
N LEU A 91 -8.88 -2.87 11.80
CA LEU A 91 -9.28 -3.98 10.94
C LEU A 91 -10.33 -4.88 11.60
N ALA A 92 -10.20 -5.16 12.89
CA ALA A 92 -11.20 -5.90 13.67
C ALA A 92 -12.50 -5.09 13.82
N SER A 93 -12.42 -3.76 13.89
CA SER A 93 -13.60 -2.88 13.93
C SER A 93 -14.35 -2.82 12.59
N ALA A 94 -13.71 -3.23 11.48
CA ALA A 94 -14.37 -3.33 10.19
C ALA A 94 -15.27 -4.58 10.09
N GLU A 95 -14.97 -5.64 10.84
CA GLU A 95 -15.89 -6.74 11.06
C GLU A 95 -16.87 -6.36 12.17
N ASN A 96 -18.10 -5.98 11.80
CA ASN A 96 -19.15 -5.74 12.77
C ASN A 96 -19.71 -7.08 13.25
N PRO A 97 -19.45 -7.54 14.49
CA PRO A 97 -19.96 -8.82 15.00
C PRO A 97 -21.49 -8.84 15.12
N TYR A 98 -22.13 -7.67 15.08
CA TYR A 98 -23.58 -7.49 15.07
C TYR A 98 -24.16 -7.34 13.67
N ALA A 99 -23.34 -7.40 12.60
CA ALA A 99 -23.83 -7.23 11.22
C ALA A 99 -24.96 -8.21 10.90
N ALA A 100 -24.80 -9.48 11.27
CA ALA A 100 -25.84 -10.50 11.07
C ALA A 100 -27.12 -10.20 11.85
N ALA A 101 -27.01 -9.75 13.11
CA ALA A 101 -28.16 -9.39 13.94
C ALA A 101 -28.87 -8.12 13.41
N LEU A 102 -28.11 -7.13 12.93
CA LEU A 102 -28.66 -5.91 12.33
C LEU A 102 -29.38 -6.19 11.02
N LEU A 103 -28.81 -7.01 10.14
CA LEU A 103 -29.46 -7.43 8.89
C LEU A 103 -30.78 -8.17 9.15
N ALA A 104 -30.79 -9.08 10.13
CA ALA A 104 -32.00 -9.78 10.56
C ALA A 104 -33.07 -8.84 11.15
N THR A 105 -32.65 -7.83 11.92
CA THR A 105 -33.57 -6.84 12.52
C THR A 105 -34.14 -5.87 11.48
N LEU A 106 -33.34 -5.50 10.49
CA LEU A 106 -33.73 -4.58 9.42
C LEU A 106 -34.50 -5.28 8.28
N GLY A 107 -34.62 -6.61 8.32
CA GLY A 107 -35.35 -7.39 7.31
C GLY A 107 -34.70 -7.38 5.92
N VAL A 108 -33.41 -7.05 5.84
CA VAL A 108 -32.64 -7.04 4.59
C VAL A 108 -31.84 -8.33 4.55
N THR A 109 -32.37 -9.31 3.81
CA THR A 109 -31.65 -10.54 3.43
C THR A 109 -31.12 -10.42 2.01
#